data_AF-A0A1Z7LTU0-F1
#
_entry.id   AF-A0A1Z7LTU0-F1
#
_cell.length_a   1.000
_cell.length_b   1.000
_cell.length_c   1.000
_cell.angle_alpha   90.00
_cell.angle_beta   90.00
_cell.angle_gamma   90.00
#
_symmetry.space_group_name_H-M   'P 1'
#
loop_
_entity.id
_entity.type
_entity.pdbx_description
1 polymer ?
#
loop_
_entity_poly.entity_id
_entity_poly.type
_entity_poly.pdbx_seq_one_letter_code
_entity_poly.pdbx_strand_id
1 'polypeptide(L)'
;MLNLFIGKREKQFSIMAIVAMILYSVSTVSRAIWSFLILYAICVMIICKGKYQLPKKVKKWIRRIPIFIVILFLIIVFITQQRSADSEANIILNMYAYLAGGISLMDIYLQSPISNMCTYGFFSMYGFVQPIFFVLNYLHILDYPQAILDTIQIKDALEVYIPISDHITMNAYSTLFYNFYLDFRIVGIFIGSMIFGLICMKMYRNFKQRQDFKSLAIYLILVQFIIFSMARIYTSLTTRALTFIWILFMFRNSLDGGLNISGEKRGE
;
A
#
# COMPACT_ATOMS: atom_id res chain seq x y z
N MET A 1 -9.67 -4.78 10.47
CA MET A 1 -9.30 -6.18 10.75
C MET A 1 -8.65 -6.38 12.12
N LEU A 2 -7.53 -5.71 12.46
CA LEU A 2 -6.82 -5.92 13.74
C LEU A 2 -7.69 -5.78 15.02
N ASN A 3 -8.60 -4.81 15.06
CA ASN A 3 -9.54 -4.67 16.20
C ASN A 3 -10.53 -5.84 16.35
N LEU A 4 -10.91 -6.52 15.25
CA LEU A 4 -11.75 -7.73 15.30
C LEU A 4 -11.01 -8.90 15.97
N PHE A 5 -9.67 -8.91 15.92
CA PHE A 5 -8.84 -9.93 16.57
C PHE A 5 -8.63 -9.68 18.07
N ILE A 6 -8.79 -8.42 18.54
CA ILE A 6 -8.46 -8.01 19.91
C ILE A 6 -9.67 -8.10 20.86
N GLY A 7 -10.91 -8.20 20.35
CA GLY A 7 -12.10 -8.49 21.16
C GLY A 7 -12.48 -7.45 22.22
N LYS A 8 -11.71 -6.35 22.38
CA LYS A 8 -11.91 -5.32 23.41
C LYS A 8 -12.28 -3.93 22.89
N ARG A 9 -12.29 -3.68 21.57
CA ARG A 9 -12.73 -2.38 21.00
C ARG A 9 -14.08 -2.50 20.30
N GLU A 10 -14.92 -1.51 20.52
CA GLU A 10 -16.37 -1.54 20.28
C GLU A 10 -16.74 -2.00 18.87
N LYS A 11 -17.75 -2.87 18.78
CA LYS A 11 -18.30 -3.38 17.50
C LYS A 11 -18.59 -2.24 16.52
N GLN A 12 -18.95 -1.07 17.03
CA GLN A 12 -19.20 0.17 16.29
C GLN A 12 -18.01 0.57 15.40
N PHE A 13 -16.78 0.59 15.92
CA PHE A 13 -15.58 0.92 15.14
C PHE A 13 -15.31 -0.09 14.01
N SER A 14 -15.61 -1.37 14.26
CA SER A 14 -15.42 -2.41 13.24
C SER A 14 -16.47 -2.29 12.12
N ILE A 15 -17.71 -1.96 12.48
CA ILE A 15 -18.79 -1.69 11.52
C ILE A 15 -18.47 -0.44 10.71
N MET A 16 -18.07 0.66 11.35
CA MET A 16 -17.66 1.90 10.66
C MET A 16 -16.50 1.66 9.69
N ALA A 17 -15.50 0.86 10.07
CA ALA A 17 -14.40 0.52 9.19
C ALA A 17 -14.86 -0.29 7.96
N ILE A 18 -15.80 -1.22 8.12
CA ILE A 18 -16.37 -1.99 7.01
C ILE A 18 -17.17 -1.07 6.09
N VAL A 19 -18.04 -0.22 6.65
CA VAL A 19 -18.84 0.75 5.89
C VAL A 19 -17.93 1.70 5.12
N ALA A 20 -16.90 2.27 5.76
CA ALA A 20 -15.94 3.16 5.11
C ALA A 20 -15.18 2.47 3.97
N MET A 21 -14.79 1.20 4.14
CA MET A 21 -14.13 0.44 3.06
C MET A 21 -15.08 0.20 1.88
N ILE A 22 -16.35 -0.14 2.13
CA ILE A 22 -17.35 -0.32 1.08
C ILE A 22 -17.60 1.00 0.36
N LEU A 23 -17.85 2.08 1.09
CA LEU A 23 -18.07 3.41 0.53
C LEU A 23 -16.87 3.86 -0.31
N TYR A 24 -15.65 3.71 0.20
CA TYR A 24 -14.44 4.03 -0.57
C TYR A 24 -14.36 3.17 -1.84
N SER A 25 -14.59 1.86 -1.73
CA SER A 25 -14.52 0.95 -2.88
C SER A 25 -15.54 1.31 -3.95
N VAL A 26 -16.74 1.73 -3.55
CA VAL A 26 -17.81 2.16 -4.47
C VAL A 26 -17.44 3.51 -5.08
N SER A 27 -17.03 4.49 -4.27
CA SER A 27 -16.73 5.85 -4.74
C SER A 27 -15.52 5.90 -5.68
N THR A 28 -14.53 5.02 -5.48
CA THR A 28 -13.31 4.96 -6.29
C THR A 28 -13.36 3.85 -7.34
N VAL A 29 -14.41 3.02 -7.34
CA VAL A 29 -14.51 1.78 -8.14
C VAL A 29 -13.26 0.89 -8.00
N SER A 30 -12.53 1.04 -6.88
CA SER A 30 -11.19 0.49 -6.73
C SER A 30 -11.24 -0.91 -6.11
N ARG A 31 -10.68 -1.88 -6.84
CA ARG A 31 -10.51 -3.26 -6.38
C ARG A 31 -9.33 -3.41 -5.40
N ALA A 32 -8.44 -2.41 -5.34
CA ALA A 32 -7.18 -2.50 -4.61
C ALA A 32 -7.36 -2.72 -3.09
N ILE A 33 -8.39 -2.12 -2.47
CA ILE A 33 -8.66 -2.32 -1.04
C ILE A 33 -8.95 -3.78 -0.72
N TRP A 34 -9.74 -4.45 -1.55
CA TRP A 34 -10.07 -5.86 -1.38
C TRP A 34 -8.84 -6.74 -1.58
N SER A 35 -8.01 -6.43 -2.58
CA SER A 35 -6.72 -7.09 -2.80
C SER A 35 -5.80 -6.95 -1.58
N PHE A 36 -5.75 -5.78 -0.93
CA PHE A 36 -4.96 -5.59 0.30
C PHE A 36 -5.50 -6.41 1.47
N LEU A 37 -6.83 -6.54 1.63
CA LEU A 37 -7.42 -7.38 2.67
C LEU A 37 -7.05 -8.86 2.47
N ILE A 38 -7.10 -9.35 1.23
CA ILE A 38 -6.66 -10.71 0.88
C ILE A 38 -5.18 -10.87 1.21
N LEU A 39 -4.33 -9.94 0.78
CA LEU A 39 -2.89 -9.96 1.06
C LEU A 39 -2.61 -10.03 2.56
N TYR A 40 -3.22 -9.14 3.35
CA TYR A 40 -3.05 -9.13 4.80
C TYR A 40 -3.51 -10.43 5.45
N ALA A 41 -4.64 -10.98 5.00
CA ALA A 41 -5.14 -12.24 5.51
C ALA A 41 -4.19 -13.40 5.21
N ILE A 42 -3.62 -13.47 4.01
CA ILE A 42 -2.59 -14.45 3.62
C ILE A 42 -1.33 -14.29 4.47
N CYS A 43 -0.81 -13.07 4.61
CA CYS A 43 0.38 -12.81 5.44
C CYS A 43 0.15 -13.23 6.89
N VAL A 44 -1.00 -12.88 7.48
CA VAL A 44 -1.35 -13.29 8.84
C VAL A 44 -1.45 -14.81 8.95
N MET A 45 -2.03 -15.51 7.97
CA MET A 45 -2.06 -16.98 7.97
C MET A 45 -0.66 -17.59 7.96
N ILE A 46 0.24 -17.10 7.09
CA ILE A 46 1.61 -17.59 6.97
C ILE A 46 2.39 -17.36 8.26
N ILE A 47 2.31 -16.15 8.82
CA ILE A 47 2.97 -15.77 10.07
C ILE A 47 2.46 -16.65 11.23
N CYS A 48 1.15 -16.80 11.34
CA CYS A 48 0.50 -17.53 12.43
C CYS A 48 0.67 -19.07 12.36
N LYS A 49 1.05 -19.62 11.20
CA LYS A 49 1.18 -21.07 11.01
C LYS A 49 2.39 -21.61 11.78
N GLY A 50 2.13 -22.17 12.95
CA GLY A 50 3.08 -22.99 13.72
C GLY A 50 4.00 -22.27 14.70
N LYS A 51 4.05 -20.93 14.69
CA LYS A 51 4.98 -20.15 15.55
C LYS A 51 4.34 -19.51 16.79
N TYR A 52 3.01 -19.48 16.87
CA TYR A 52 2.31 -18.69 17.89
C TYR A 52 1.25 -19.51 18.64
N GLN A 53 1.25 -19.42 19.97
CA GLN A 53 0.20 -19.96 20.83
C GLN A 53 -1.04 -19.06 20.77
N LEU A 54 -1.82 -19.22 19.69
CA LEU A 54 -3.03 -18.43 19.52
C LEU A 54 -4.20 -18.96 20.37
N PRO A 55 -5.05 -18.08 20.94
CA PRO A 55 -6.28 -18.47 21.62
C PRO A 55 -7.17 -19.33 20.71
N LYS A 56 -7.89 -20.30 21.28
CA LYS A 56 -8.79 -21.21 20.54
C LYS A 56 -9.78 -20.45 19.63
N LYS A 57 -10.30 -19.30 20.11
CA LYS A 57 -11.18 -18.41 19.33
C LYS A 57 -10.50 -17.88 18.07
N VAL A 58 -9.25 -17.40 18.17
CA VAL A 58 -8.48 -16.87 17.04
C VAL A 58 -8.13 -17.98 16.05
N LYS A 59 -7.72 -19.16 16.51
CA LYS A 59 -7.47 -20.33 15.65
C LYS A 59 -8.70 -20.73 14.83
N LYS A 60 -9.89 -20.70 15.43
CA LYS A 60 -11.17 -20.98 14.73
C LYS A 60 -11.45 -19.97 13.62
N TRP A 61 -11.17 -18.68 13.85
CA TRP A 61 -11.30 -17.64 12.84
C TRP A 61 -10.28 -17.75 11.71
N ILE A 62 -9.01 -18.04 12.02
CA ILE A 62 -7.96 -18.23 11.01
C ILE A 62 -8.32 -19.38 10.05
N ARG A 63 -8.91 -20.46 10.55
CA ARG A 63 -9.41 -21.56 9.70
C ARG A 63 -10.51 -21.14 8.71
N ARG A 64 -11.22 -20.03 8.97
CA ARG A 64 -12.26 -19.47 8.08
C ARG A 64 -11.72 -18.43 7.09
N ILE A 65 -10.46 -17.98 7.25
CA ILE A 65 -9.84 -17.02 6.33
C ILE A 65 -9.85 -17.50 4.87
N PRO A 66 -9.55 -18.78 4.54
CA PRO A 66 -9.60 -19.23 3.14
C PRO A 66 -10.97 -19.03 2.50
N ILE A 67 -12.06 -19.32 3.22
CA ILE A 67 -13.43 -19.10 2.75
C ILE A 67 -13.67 -17.61 2.47
N PHE A 68 -13.23 -16.74 3.37
CA PHE A 68 -13.32 -15.29 3.20
C PHE A 68 -12.53 -14.78 1.99
N ILE A 69 -11.33 -15.32 1.76
CA ILE A 69 -10.51 -14.98 0.58
C ILE A 69 -11.23 -15.38 -0.72
N VAL A 70 -11.83 -16.58 -0.77
CA VAL A 70 -12.59 -17.05 -1.94
C VAL A 70 -13.76 -16.11 -2.22
N ILE A 71 -14.53 -15.73 -1.19
CA ILE A 71 -15.67 -14.80 -1.36
C ILE A 71 -15.18 -13.44 -1.89
N LEU A 72 -14.12 -12.87 -1.32
CA LEU A 72 -13.56 -11.60 -1.80
C LEU A 72 -13.05 -11.69 -3.24
N PHE A 73 -12.43 -12.81 -3.60
CA PHE A 73 -11.95 -13.05 -4.96
C PHE A 73 -13.12 -13.09 -5.96
N LEU A 74 -14.22 -13.78 -5.63
CA LEU A 74 -15.42 -13.81 -6.46
C LEU A 74 -16.04 -12.42 -6.65
N ILE A 75 -16.07 -11.58 -5.60
CA ILE A 75 -16.51 -10.18 -5.70
C ILE A 75 -15.63 -9.39 -6.66
N ILE A 76 -14.30 -9.55 -6.58
CA ILE A 76 -13.36 -8.89 -7.50
C ILE A 76 -13.62 -9.33 -8.94
N VAL A 77 -13.80 -10.63 -9.19
CA VAL A 77 -14.10 -11.17 -10.53
C VAL A 77 -15.41 -10.59 -11.06
N PHE A 78 -16.47 -10.58 -10.25
CA PHE A 78 -17.76 -10.01 -10.62
C PHE A 78 -17.67 -8.53 -11.01
N ILE A 79 -17.03 -7.70 -10.17
CA ILE A 79 -16.81 -6.27 -10.47
C ILE A 79 -15.95 -6.10 -11.74
N THR A 80 -14.96 -6.97 -11.94
CA THR A 80 -14.10 -6.93 -13.12
C THR A 80 -14.90 -7.20 -14.39
N GLN A 81 -15.73 -8.25 -14.40
CA GLN A 81 -16.56 -8.60 -15.57
C GLN A 81 -17.56 -7.50 -15.91
N GLN A 82 -18.22 -6.90 -14.92
CA GLN A 82 -19.15 -5.77 -15.14
C GLN A 82 -18.47 -4.55 -15.78
N ARG A 83 -17.17 -4.36 -15.54
CA ARG A 83 -16.39 -3.27 -16.15
C ARG A 83 -15.83 -3.63 -17.53
N SER A 84 -15.66 -4.93 -17.82
CA SER A 84 -14.98 -5.40 -19.03
C SER A 84 -15.93 -5.74 -20.18
N ALA A 85 -17.21 -5.36 -20.10
CA ALA A 85 -18.21 -5.67 -21.12
C ALA A 85 -17.81 -5.22 -22.55
N ASP A 86 -16.89 -4.23 -22.66
CA ASP A 86 -16.34 -3.74 -23.94
C ASP A 86 -14.89 -4.19 -24.23
N SER A 87 -14.28 -5.03 -23.39
CA SER A 87 -12.87 -5.44 -23.57
C SER A 87 -12.69 -6.93 -23.35
N GLU A 88 -12.20 -7.63 -24.39
CA GLU A 88 -11.78 -9.05 -24.39
C GLU A 88 -10.55 -9.32 -23.49
N ALA A 89 -10.33 -8.50 -22.46
CA ALA A 89 -9.14 -8.55 -21.64
C ALA A 89 -9.25 -9.65 -20.59
N ASN A 90 -8.64 -10.80 -20.89
CA ASN A 90 -8.44 -11.91 -19.97
C ASN A 90 -7.96 -11.44 -18.58
N ILE A 91 -8.63 -11.88 -17.51
CA ILE A 91 -8.31 -11.49 -16.11
C ILE A 91 -6.83 -11.79 -15.77
N ILE A 92 -6.31 -12.91 -16.27
CA ILE A 92 -4.91 -13.33 -16.09
C ILE A 92 -3.96 -12.34 -16.77
N LEU A 93 -4.30 -11.89 -17.99
CA LEU A 93 -3.50 -10.92 -18.74
C LEU A 93 -3.43 -9.58 -18.00
N ASN A 94 -4.57 -9.12 -17.47
CA ASN A 94 -4.63 -7.92 -16.63
C ASN A 94 -3.77 -8.05 -15.37
N MET A 95 -3.82 -9.19 -14.67
CA MET A 95 -2.98 -9.43 -13.49
C MET A 95 -1.49 -9.43 -13.83
N TYR A 96 -1.12 -10.03 -14.96
CA TYR A 96 0.26 -10.02 -15.46
C TYR A 96 0.71 -8.59 -15.82
N ALA A 97 -0.12 -7.83 -16.52
CA ALA A 97 0.15 -6.43 -16.86
C ALA A 97 0.43 -5.58 -15.61
N TYR A 98 -0.34 -5.75 -14.54
CA TYR A 98 -0.09 -5.03 -13.29
C TYR A 98 1.23 -5.39 -12.58
N LEU A 99 1.79 -6.57 -12.82
CA LEU A 99 3.06 -7.00 -12.23
C LEU A 99 4.27 -6.60 -13.09
N ALA A 100 4.17 -6.74 -14.41
CA ALA A 100 5.29 -6.56 -15.33
C ALA A 100 5.23 -5.24 -16.13
N GLY A 101 4.03 -4.78 -16.46
CA GLY A 101 3.81 -3.62 -17.33
C GLY A 101 4.28 -2.29 -16.74
N GLY A 102 4.54 -2.24 -15.43
CA GLY A 102 5.06 -1.02 -14.81
C GLY A 102 6.44 -0.61 -15.30
N ILE A 103 7.28 -1.57 -15.68
CA ILE A 103 8.60 -1.30 -16.27
C ILE A 103 8.45 -0.74 -17.69
N SER A 104 7.54 -1.29 -18.49
CA SER A 104 7.24 -0.76 -19.84
C SER A 104 6.69 0.65 -19.78
N LEU A 105 5.78 0.92 -18.85
CA LEU A 105 5.22 2.26 -18.67
C LEU A 105 6.30 3.25 -18.18
N MET A 106 7.21 2.82 -17.32
CA MET A 106 8.37 3.63 -16.92
C MET A 106 9.24 4.02 -18.12
N ASP A 107 9.52 3.10 -19.06
CA ASP A 107 10.31 3.39 -20.26
C ASP A 107 9.65 4.46 -21.14
N ILE A 108 8.34 4.36 -21.36
CA ILE A 108 7.56 5.37 -22.09
C ILE A 108 7.69 6.74 -21.41
N TYR A 109 7.54 6.79 -20.09
CA TYR A 109 7.65 8.05 -19.36
C TYR A 109 9.06 8.63 -19.36
N LEU A 110 10.11 7.80 -19.32
CA LEU A 110 11.50 8.25 -19.43
C LEU A 110 11.77 8.95 -20.76
N GLN A 111 11.07 8.57 -21.84
CA GLN A 111 11.17 9.20 -23.15
C GLN A 111 10.28 10.45 -23.30
N SER A 112 9.36 10.68 -22.35
CA SER A 112 8.48 11.85 -22.37
C SER A 112 9.18 13.12 -21.85
N PRO A 113 8.78 14.33 -22.28
CA PRO A 113 9.36 15.58 -21.77
C PRO A 113 9.26 15.77 -20.25
N ILE A 114 8.28 15.10 -19.62
CA ILE A 114 8.05 15.14 -18.17
C ILE A 114 9.23 14.49 -17.42
N SER A 115 9.96 13.56 -18.04
CA SER A 115 11.15 12.97 -17.43
C SER A 115 12.27 13.97 -17.21
N ASN A 116 12.26 15.13 -17.87
CA ASN A 116 13.27 16.17 -17.69
C ASN A 116 13.06 16.97 -16.40
N MET A 117 11.90 16.89 -15.76
CA MET A 117 11.65 17.53 -14.46
C MET A 117 12.48 16.88 -13.34
N CYS A 118 12.78 17.65 -12.29
CA CYS A 118 13.51 17.18 -11.13
C CYS A 118 12.76 17.61 -9.86
N THR A 119 12.33 16.66 -9.06
CA THR A 119 11.44 16.88 -7.92
C THR A 119 12.16 16.89 -6.58
N TYR A 120 13.47 16.64 -6.53
CA TYR A 120 14.32 16.81 -5.33
C TYR A 120 13.80 16.13 -4.05
N GLY A 121 13.10 15.00 -4.17
CA GLY A 121 12.51 14.26 -3.05
C GLY A 121 11.03 14.53 -2.83
N PHE A 122 10.46 15.59 -3.42
CA PHE A 122 9.05 15.92 -3.30
C PHE A 122 8.16 14.86 -3.93
N PHE A 123 8.62 14.12 -4.95
CA PHE A 123 7.77 13.11 -5.56
C PHE A 123 7.64 11.86 -4.69
N SER A 124 8.76 11.32 -4.20
CA SER A 124 8.72 10.17 -3.29
C SER A 124 8.05 10.50 -1.96
N MET A 125 8.18 11.74 -1.46
CA MET A 125 7.61 12.17 -0.17
C MET A 125 6.29 12.92 -0.29
N TYR A 126 5.72 13.03 -1.50
CA TYR A 126 4.58 13.90 -1.78
C TYR A 126 3.42 13.72 -0.78
N GLY A 127 3.10 12.49 -0.41
CA GLY A 127 1.98 12.20 0.48
C GLY A 127 2.14 12.76 1.90
N PHE A 128 3.38 12.97 2.36
CA PHE A 128 3.65 13.64 3.64
C PHE A 128 3.72 15.16 3.49
N VAL A 129 4.29 15.63 2.38
CA VAL A 129 4.66 17.02 2.20
C VAL A 129 3.49 17.85 1.67
N GLN A 130 2.67 17.31 0.76
CA GLN A 130 1.56 18.03 0.15
C GLN A 130 0.56 18.62 1.15
N PRO A 131 0.11 17.92 2.21
CA PRO A 131 -0.81 18.51 3.19
C PRO A 131 -0.22 19.73 3.90
N ILE A 132 1.09 19.74 4.14
CA ILE A 132 1.78 20.85 4.80
C ILE A 132 1.76 22.07 3.87
N PHE A 133 2.21 21.91 2.63
CA PHE A 133 2.24 23.01 1.66
C PHE A 133 0.84 23.49 1.26
N PHE A 134 -0.15 22.59 1.23
CA PHE A 134 -1.54 22.98 1.03
C PHE A 134 -2.02 23.95 2.11
N VAL A 135 -1.76 23.66 3.39
CA VAL A 135 -2.14 24.56 4.49
C VAL A 135 -1.36 25.87 4.44
N LEU A 136 -0.05 25.80 4.19
CA LEU A 136 0.79 27.01 4.12
C LEU A 136 0.38 27.94 2.96
N ASN A 137 0.05 27.39 1.80
CA ASN A 137 -0.43 28.15 0.65
C ASN A 137 -1.84 28.70 0.89
N TYR A 138 -2.74 27.91 1.47
CA TYR A 138 -4.08 28.36 1.83
C TYR A 138 -4.08 29.52 2.82
N LEU A 139 -3.13 29.52 3.77
CA LEU A 139 -2.95 30.61 4.73
C LEU A 139 -2.12 31.78 4.18
N HIS A 140 -1.74 31.76 2.90
CA HIS A 140 -0.89 32.75 2.24
C HIS A 140 0.48 32.96 2.94
N ILE A 141 0.99 31.93 3.63
CA ILE A 141 2.30 31.95 4.29
C ILE A 141 3.41 31.63 3.28
N LEU A 142 3.18 30.64 2.42
CA LEU A 142 4.16 30.18 1.44
C LEU A 142 3.46 29.62 0.20
N ASP A 143 3.85 30.10 -0.98
CA ASP A 143 3.39 29.53 -2.25
C ASP A 143 4.01 28.17 -2.54
N TYR A 144 3.36 27.39 -3.42
CA TYR A 144 3.91 26.11 -3.84
C TYR A 144 5.26 26.31 -4.54
N PRO A 145 6.35 25.68 -4.07
CA PRO A 145 7.61 25.68 -4.78
C PRO A 145 7.45 24.93 -6.11
N GLN A 146 8.25 25.31 -7.11
CA GLN A 146 8.19 24.72 -8.45
C GLN A 146 8.29 23.19 -8.42
N ALA A 147 9.13 22.61 -7.56
CA ALA A 147 9.27 21.16 -7.43
C ALA A 147 7.97 20.44 -7.02
N ILE A 148 7.09 21.10 -6.24
CA ILE A 148 5.76 20.55 -5.91
C ILE A 148 4.82 20.68 -7.11
N LEU A 149 4.84 21.81 -7.81
CA LEU A 149 4.05 22.00 -9.03
C LEU A 149 4.42 20.97 -10.10
N ASP A 150 5.71 20.74 -10.31
CA ASP A 150 6.23 19.68 -11.19
C ASP A 150 5.74 18.31 -10.73
N THR A 151 5.78 18.03 -9.42
CA THR A 151 5.28 16.77 -8.86
C THR A 151 3.78 16.59 -9.13
N ILE A 152 2.97 17.65 -9.01
CA ILE A 152 1.53 17.60 -9.32
C ILE A 152 1.34 17.28 -10.81
N GLN A 153 2.05 17.97 -11.70
CA GLN A 153 1.99 17.73 -13.14
C GLN A 153 2.40 16.29 -13.51
N ILE A 154 3.51 15.80 -12.95
CA ILE A 154 3.96 14.41 -13.13
C ILE A 154 2.86 13.44 -12.70
N LYS A 155 2.26 13.67 -11.52
CA LYS A 155 1.24 12.78 -10.98
C LYS A 155 -0.01 12.77 -11.85
N ASP A 156 -0.47 13.92 -12.31
CA ASP A 156 -1.64 14.02 -13.17
C ASP A 156 -1.39 13.31 -14.51
N ALA A 157 -0.19 13.46 -15.09
CA ALA A 157 0.20 12.73 -16.28
C ALA A 157 0.20 11.21 -16.06
N LEU A 158 0.71 10.74 -14.92
CA LEU A 158 0.73 9.32 -14.57
C LEU A 158 -0.68 8.72 -14.43
N GLU A 159 -1.73 9.50 -14.16
CA GLU A 159 -3.08 8.96 -14.06
C GLU A 159 -3.75 8.75 -15.44
N VAL A 160 -3.15 9.23 -16.53
CA VAL A 160 -3.62 9.00 -17.90
C VAL A 160 -3.31 7.57 -18.35
N TYR A 161 -4.28 6.89 -18.96
CA TYR A 161 -4.09 5.55 -19.53
C TYR A 161 -3.31 5.64 -20.84
N ILE A 162 -2.19 4.93 -20.92
CA ILE A 162 -1.31 4.86 -22.08
C ILE A 162 -1.24 3.40 -22.56
N PRO A 163 -1.31 3.13 -23.87
CA PRO A 163 -1.07 1.79 -24.40
C PRO A 163 0.38 1.36 -24.17
N ILE A 164 0.57 0.21 -23.51
CA ILE A 164 1.87 -0.45 -23.37
C ILE A 164 2.03 -1.64 -24.33
N SER A 165 0.92 -2.06 -24.96
CA SER A 165 0.86 -3.01 -26.08
C SER A 165 -0.45 -2.82 -26.84
N ASP A 166 -0.63 -3.54 -27.96
CA ASP A 166 -1.82 -3.46 -28.83
C ASP A 166 -3.15 -3.74 -28.11
N HIS A 167 -3.11 -4.43 -26.96
CA HIS A 167 -4.30 -4.88 -26.24
C HIS A 167 -4.33 -4.43 -24.77
N ILE A 168 -3.30 -3.72 -24.30
CA ILE A 168 -3.16 -3.38 -22.88
C ILE A 168 -2.84 -1.91 -22.74
N THR A 169 -3.73 -1.20 -22.05
CA THR A 169 -3.49 0.16 -21.57
C THR A 169 -3.27 0.13 -20.06
N MET A 170 -2.34 0.97 -19.60
CA MET A 170 -2.05 1.13 -18.19
C MET A 170 -1.92 2.60 -17.86
N ASN A 171 -2.39 2.96 -16.68
CA ASN A 171 -2.00 4.20 -16.03
C ASN A 171 -1.25 3.84 -14.75
N ALA A 172 -0.77 4.86 -14.07
CA ALA A 172 -0.41 4.86 -12.66
C ALA A 172 0.81 4.04 -12.21
N TYR A 173 1.24 3.06 -13.00
CA TYR A 173 2.23 2.05 -12.61
C TYR A 173 3.55 2.35 -13.29
N SER A 174 4.36 3.28 -12.78
CA SER A 174 5.69 3.61 -13.33
C SER A 174 6.85 3.05 -12.48
N THR A 175 6.56 2.15 -11.54
CA THR A 175 7.47 1.63 -10.52
C THR A 175 7.97 2.70 -9.53
N LEU A 176 8.44 2.24 -8.37
CA LEU A 176 9.13 3.08 -7.39
C LEU A 176 10.40 3.73 -7.96
N PHE A 177 11.02 3.12 -8.97
CA PHE A 177 12.29 3.58 -9.53
C PHE A 177 12.09 4.87 -10.30
N TYR A 178 10.93 5.05 -10.95
CA TYR A 178 10.61 6.31 -11.62
C TYR A 178 10.44 7.46 -10.63
N ASN A 179 9.82 7.22 -9.46
CA ASN A 179 9.77 8.22 -8.40
C ASN A 179 11.18 8.67 -7.98
N PHE A 180 12.07 7.71 -7.73
CA PHE A 180 13.44 7.97 -7.32
C PHE A 180 14.27 8.64 -8.43
N TYR A 181 14.03 8.27 -9.69
CA TYR A 181 14.65 8.88 -10.85
C TYR A 181 14.26 10.35 -11.00
N LEU A 182 12.99 10.70 -10.81
CA LEU A 182 12.57 12.09 -10.88
C LEU A 182 13.08 12.92 -9.69
N ASP A 183 13.27 12.30 -8.53
CA ASP A 183 13.82 13.01 -7.37
C ASP A 183 15.31 13.34 -7.54
N PHE A 184 16.16 12.39 -7.95
CA PHE A 184 17.62 12.62 -8.05
C PHE A 184 18.30 11.80 -9.17
N ARG A 185 17.59 11.56 -10.28
CA ARG A 185 18.08 10.77 -11.43
C ARG A 185 18.52 9.37 -11.01
N ILE A 186 19.49 8.80 -11.73
CA ILE A 186 20.07 7.50 -11.46
C ILE A 186 20.59 7.39 -10.01
N VAL A 187 21.18 8.46 -9.47
CA VAL A 187 21.65 8.50 -8.06
C VAL A 187 20.48 8.32 -7.09
N GLY A 188 19.34 8.93 -7.39
CA GLY A 188 18.10 8.76 -6.65
C GLY A 188 17.63 7.33 -6.60
N ILE A 189 17.71 6.59 -7.72
CA ILE A 189 17.37 5.16 -7.76
C ILE A 189 18.20 4.39 -6.75
N PHE A 190 19.53 4.54 -6.77
CA PHE A 190 20.42 3.84 -5.85
C PHE A 190 20.14 4.18 -4.39
N ILE A 191 20.10 5.48 -4.06
CA ILE A 191 19.94 5.96 -2.68
C ILE A 191 18.53 5.62 -2.17
N GLY A 192 17.50 5.89 -2.97
CA GLY A 192 16.11 5.64 -2.63
C GLY A 192 15.84 4.16 -2.39
N SER A 193 16.33 3.28 -3.26
CA SER A 193 16.18 1.83 -3.09
C SER A 193 16.94 1.32 -1.86
N MET A 194 18.13 1.85 -1.58
CA MET A 194 18.87 1.53 -0.37
C MET A 194 18.11 1.95 0.90
N ILE A 195 17.62 3.20 0.95
CA ILE A 195 16.83 3.71 2.08
C ILE A 195 15.56 2.87 2.27
N PHE A 196 14.84 2.59 1.19
CA PHE A 196 13.63 1.76 1.24
C PHE A 196 13.95 0.36 1.79
N GLY A 197 15.01 -0.28 1.32
CA GLY A 197 15.47 -1.57 1.83
C GLY A 197 15.84 -1.54 3.31
N LEU A 198 16.53 -0.50 3.76
CA LEU A 198 16.88 -0.30 5.18
C LEU A 198 15.63 -0.12 6.06
N ILE A 199 14.63 0.64 5.59
CA ILE A 199 13.34 0.80 6.28
C ILE A 199 12.64 -0.55 6.42
N CYS A 200 12.55 -1.31 5.32
CA CYS A 200 11.97 -2.65 5.31
C CYS A 200 12.68 -3.59 6.30
N MET A 201 14.01 -3.59 6.30
CA MET A 201 14.82 -4.40 7.21
C MET A 201 14.58 -4.02 8.67
N LYS A 202 14.62 -2.72 9.00
CA LYS A 202 14.44 -2.22 10.37
C LYS A 202 13.06 -2.59 10.90
N MET A 203 12.01 -2.42 10.10
CA MET A 203 10.65 -2.74 10.54
C MET A 203 10.39 -4.24 10.65
N TYR A 204 10.98 -5.05 9.77
CA TYR A 204 10.95 -6.50 9.91
C TYR A 204 11.62 -6.97 11.21
N ARG A 205 12.81 -6.44 11.53
CA ARG A 205 13.51 -6.71 12.80
C ARG A 205 12.68 -6.29 14.00
N ASN A 206 12.07 -5.11 13.95
CA ASN A 206 11.17 -4.62 15.01
C ASN A 206 9.98 -5.56 15.22
N PHE A 207 9.35 -6.04 14.13
CA PHE A 207 8.26 -7.02 14.21
C PHE A 207 8.73 -8.34 14.83
N LYS A 208 9.91 -8.84 14.45
CA LYS A 208 10.48 -10.07 15.02
C LYS A 208 10.78 -9.96 16.51
N GLN A 209 11.27 -8.81 16.97
CA GLN A 209 11.66 -8.57 18.36
C GLN A 209 10.47 -8.25 19.26
N ARG A 210 9.59 -7.33 18.86
CA ARG A 210 8.48 -6.86 19.72
C ARG A 210 7.27 -7.77 19.65
N GLN A 211 6.98 -8.29 18.45
CA GLN A 211 5.85 -9.14 18.14
C GLN A 211 4.49 -8.63 18.68
N ASP A 212 4.33 -7.31 18.76
CA ASP A 212 3.09 -6.65 19.16
C ASP A 212 2.19 -6.35 17.94
N PHE A 213 0.94 -5.94 18.18
CA PHE A 213 0.03 -5.59 17.08
C PHE A 213 0.49 -4.39 16.26
N LYS A 214 1.18 -3.43 16.88
CA LYS A 214 1.67 -2.23 16.20
C LYS A 214 2.73 -2.61 15.15
N SER A 215 3.72 -3.40 15.56
CA SER A 215 4.78 -3.88 14.69
C SER A 215 4.26 -4.84 13.63
N LEU A 216 3.25 -5.68 13.94
CA LEU A 216 2.55 -6.48 12.93
C LEU A 216 1.83 -5.60 11.90
N ALA A 217 1.10 -4.57 12.33
CA ALA A 217 0.39 -3.67 11.42
C ALA A 217 1.36 -2.93 10.49
N ILE A 218 2.45 -2.39 11.03
CA ILE A 218 3.50 -1.72 10.25
C ILE A 218 4.15 -2.72 9.26
N TYR A 219 4.44 -3.94 9.70
CA TYR A 219 5.00 -4.98 8.85
C TYR A 219 4.08 -5.33 7.68
N LEU A 220 2.78 -5.50 7.93
CA LEU A 220 1.81 -5.79 6.88
C LEU A 220 1.73 -4.68 5.82
N ILE A 221 1.73 -3.41 6.25
CA ILE A 221 1.75 -2.26 5.34
C ILE A 221 3.02 -2.24 4.51
N LEU A 222 4.17 -2.59 5.09
CA LEU A 222 5.41 -2.66 4.32
C LEU A 222 5.42 -3.81 3.30
N VAL A 223 4.84 -4.95 3.62
CA VAL A 223 4.66 -6.04 2.63
C VAL A 223 3.81 -5.54 1.46
N GLN A 224 2.73 -4.80 1.74
CA GLN A 224 1.93 -4.15 0.69
C GLN A 224 2.80 -3.19 -0.16
N PHE A 225 3.64 -2.37 0.47
CA PHE A 225 4.51 -1.44 -0.24
C PHE A 225 5.50 -2.17 -1.15
N ILE A 226 6.09 -3.28 -0.68
CA ILE A 226 7.02 -4.09 -1.47
C ILE A 226 6.32 -4.68 -2.70
N ILE A 227 5.13 -5.27 -2.53
CA ILE A 227 4.41 -5.90 -3.64
C ILE A 227 3.99 -4.86 -4.68
N PHE A 228 3.52 -3.70 -4.23
CA PHE A 228 3.09 -2.63 -5.13
C PHE A 228 4.21 -1.66 -5.52
N SER A 229 5.44 -2.01 -5.19
CA SER A 229 6.60 -1.21 -5.55
C SER A 229 6.82 -1.18 -7.08
N MET A 230 6.28 -2.17 -7.81
CA MET A 230 6.15 -2.15 -9.28
C MET A 230 5.14 -1.13 -9.81
N ALA A 231 4.21 -0.66 -8.97
CA ALA A 231 3.29 0.39 -9.34
C ALA A 231 3.93 1.77 -9.11
N ARG A 232 4.27 2.09 -7.86
CA ARG A 232 4.86 3.36 -7.44
C ARG A 232 5.30 3.26 -6.00
N ILE A 233 6.12 4.19 -5.53
CA ILE A 233 6.33 4.32 -4.09
C ILE A 233 5.05 4.84 -3.44
N TYR A 234 4.55 4.13 -2.42
CA TYR A 234 3.26 4.47 -1.80
C TYR A 234 3.28 5.77 -0.99
N THR A 235 4.45 6.24 -0.55
CA THR A 235 4.59 7.53 0.13
C THR A 235 4.30 8.72 -0.80
N SER A 236 4.27 8.52 -2.13
CA SER A 236 3.81 9.52 -3.10
C SER A 236 2.29 9.80 -3.04
N LEU A 237 1.53 8.95 -2.32
CA LEU A 237 0.08 9.08 -2.14
C LEU A 237 -0.24 9.54 -0.72
N THR A 238 -0.94 10.66 -0.61
CA THR A 238 -1.32 11.27 0.68
C THR A 238 -2.09 10.31 1.57
N THR A 239 -3.07 9.57 1.03
CA THR A 239 -3.87 8.60 1.80
C THR A 239 -3.01 7.48 2.41
N ARG A 240 -1.93 7.08 1.73
CA ARG A 240 -1.02 6.01 2.18
C ARG A 240 0.03 6.53 3.14
N ALA A 241 0.61 7.69 2.84
CA ALA A 241 1.57 8.36 3.72
C ALA A 241 0.95 8.67 5.09
N LEU A 242 -0.25 9.26 5.11
CA LEU A 242 -0.97 9.58 6.36
C LEU A 242 -1.29 8.32 7.18
N THR A 243 -1.41 7.14 6.57
CA THR A 243 -1.62 5.88 7.32
C THR A 243 -0.49 5.63 8.33
N PHE A 244 0.77 5.97 8.00
CA PHE A 244 1.88 5.86 8.95
C PHE A 244 1.74 6.81 10.12
N ILE A 245 1.30 8.04 9.87
CA ILE A 245 1.04 9.04 10.91
C ILE A 245 -0.09 8.55 11.83
N TRP A 246 -1.17 8.04 11.26
CA TRP A 246 -2.29 7.47 12.02
C TRP A 246 -1.88 6.31 12.93
N ILE A 247 -0.96 5.44 12.49
CA ILE A 247 -0.46 4.33 13.30
C ILE A 247 0.26 4.82 14.57
N LEU A 248 0.97 5.96 14.49
CA LEU A 248 1.63 6.54 15.66
C LEU A 248 0.61 6.92 16.75
N PHE A 249 -0.54 7.46 16.35
CA PHE A 249 -1.61 7.87 17.27
C PHE A 249 -2.46 6.68 17.74
N MET A 250 -2.84 5.77 16.84
CA MET A 250 -3.74 4.65 17.17
C MET A 250 -3.16 3.69 18.22
N PHE A 251 -1.85 3.51 18.21
CA PHE A 251 -1.14 2.59 19.09
C PHE A 251 -0.32 3.31 20.19
N ARG A 252 -0.54 4.62 20.41
CA ARG A 252 0.16 5.43 21.43
C ARG A 252 -0.01 4.88 22.86
N ASN A 253 -1.14 4.22 23.14
CA ASN A 253 -1.52 3.74 24.47
C ASN A 253 -1.65 2.20 24.56
N SER A 254 -1.17 1.45 23.58
CA SER A 254 -1.28 -0.02 23.55
C SER A 254 -0.08 -0.69 24.24
N LEU A 255 0.15 -0.40 25.52
CA LEU A 255 1.08 -1.18 26.35
C LEU A 255 0.49 -2.55 26.74
N ASP A 256 -0.84 -2.69 26.76
CA ASP A 256 -1.53 -3.88 27.29
C ASP A 256 -2.03 -4.86 26.21
N GLY A 257 -1.70 -4.60 24.96
CA GLY A 257 -2.20 -5.34 23.79
C GLY A 257 -1.16 -6.26 23.17
N GLY A 258 -0.13 -6.69 23.89
CA GLY A 258 0.81 -7.68 23.34
C GLY A 258 0.02 -8.87 22.78
N LEU A 259 0.37 -9.33 21.57
CA LEU A 259 0.13 -10.74 21.28
C LEU A 259 0.90 -11.44 22.42
N ASN A 260 0.20 -12.10 23.34
CA ASN A 260 0.85 -12.77 24.45
C ASN A 260 1.63 -13.96 23.84
N ILE A 261 2.88 -13.69 23.48
CA ILE A 261 3.81 -14.62 22.83
C ILE A 261 4.80 -15.10 23.89
N SER A 262 4.29 -15.43 25.07
CA SER A 262 5.01 -16.25 26.03
C SER A 262 4.92 -17.70 25.54
N GLY A 263 5.86 -18.07 24.68
CA GLY A 263 5.92 -19.41 24.13
C GLY A 263 7.09 -19.64 23.19
N GLU A 264 8.19 -18.92 23.38
CA GLU A 264 9.46 -19.39 22.84
C GLU A 264 9.81 -20.65 23.63
N LYS A 265 9.68 -21.82 23.00
CA LYS A 265 10.47 -22.97 23.43
C LYS A 265 11.92 -22.50 23.26
N ARG A 266 12.54 -22.06 24.37
CA ARG A 266 14.00 -22.04 24.46
C ARG A 266 14.42 -23.47 24.14
N GLY A 267 14.98 -23.65 22.95
CA GLY A 267 15.57 -24.92 22.55
C GLY A 267 16.69 -25.25 23.52
N GLU A 268 16.56 -26.42 24.11
CA GLU A 268 17.68 -27.24 24.59
C GLU A 268 18.68 -27.48 23.45
#